data_AF-A0A963HI63-F1
#
_entry.id   AF-A0A963HI63-F1
#
_cell.length_a   1.000
_cell.length_b   1.000
_cell.length_c   1.000
_cell.angle_alpha   90.00
_cell.angle_beta   90.00
_cell.angle_gamma   90.00
#
_symmetry.space_group_name_H-M   'P 1'
#
loop_
_entity.id
_entity.type
_entity.pdbx_description
1 polymer ?
#
loop_
_entity_poly.entity_id
_entity_poly.type
_entity_poly.pdbx_seq_one_letter_code
_entity_poly.pdbx_strand_id
1 'polypeptide(L)'
;FGIEASARSRGLDFVPLVEEAYFLACLKSTLEHDATRALLALLRTAAWQERLAALPGYAPMQSGEVLSMSRVLPWWRFGGRAGGHESVRRST
;
A
#
# COMPACT_ATOMS: atom_id res chain seq x y z
N PHE A 1 5.15 -10.07 -4.64
CA PHE A 1 5.97 -11.21 -5.08
C PHE A 1 6.89 -10.75 -6.20
N GLY A 2 8.17 -11.12 -6.19
CA GLY A 2 9.14 -10.77 -7.25
C GLY A 2 9.33 -11.93 -8.21
N ILE A 3 8.25 -12.38 -8.85
CA ILE A 3 8.24 -13.63 -9.63
C ILE A 3 9.20 -13.51 -10.81
N GLU A 4 9.10 -12.42 -11.58
CA GLU A 4 10.02 -12.17 -12.69
C GLU A 4 11.47 -12.06 -12.21
N ALA A 5 11.73 -11.29 -11.15
CA ALA A 5 13.06 -11.19 -10.54
C ALA A 5 13.62 -12.56 -10.11
N SER A 6 12.75 -13.45 -9.60
CA SER A 6 13.11 -14.81 -9.16
C SER A 6 13.32 -15.77 -10.32
N ALA A 7 12.54 -15.65 -11.41
CA ALA A 7 12.72 -16.42 -12.62
C ALA A 7 14.06 -16.07 -13.27
N ARG A 8 14.34 -14.77 -13.44
CA ARG A 8 15.59 -14.27 -14.02
C ARG A 8 16.81 -14.66 -13.18
N SER A 9 16.74 -14.61 -11.86
CA SER A 9 17.87 -15.03 -10.99
C SER A 9 18.16 -16.53 -11.07
N ARG A 10 17.21 -17.32 -11.58
CA ARG A 10 17.33 -18.77 -11.81
C ARG A 10 17.59 -19.14 -13.28
N GLY A 11 17.76 -18.15 -14.16
CA GLY A 11 17.93 -18.38 -15.60
C GLY A 11 16.70 -18.98 -16.28
N LEU A 12 15.51 -18.78 -15.69
CA LEU A 12 14.24 -19.20 -16.27
C LEU A 12 13.64 -18.06 -17.09
N ASP A 13 13.02 -18.41 -18.20
CA ASP A 13 12.18 -17.47 -18.95
C ASP A 13 10.96 -17.05 -18.13
N PHE A 14 10.49 -15.83 -18.37
CA PHE A 14 9.30 -15.28 -17.74
C PHE A 14 8.34 -14.75 -18.80
N VAL A 15 7.08 -15.18 -18.73
CA VAL A 15 6.00 -14.70 -19.60
C VAL A 15 5.03 -13.89 -18.74
N PRO A 16 4.93 -12.55 -18.93
CA PRO A 16 4.03 -11.72 -18.15
C PRO A 16 2.57 -11.99 -18.56
N LEU A 17 1.74 -12.37 -17.59
CA LEU A 17 0.30 -12.63 -17.81
C LEU A 17 -0.59 -11.52 -17.25
N VAL A 18 -0.17 -10.89 -16.16
CA VAL A 18 -0.95 -9.88 -15.43
C VAL A 18 -0.02 -8.87 -14.78
N GLU A 19 -0.49 -7.63 -14.67
CA GLU A 19 0.13 -6.59 -13.86
C GLU A 19 -0.57 -6.51 -12.51
N GLU A 20 0.21 -6.46 -11.44
CA GLU A 20 -0.29 -6.40 -10.07
C GLU A 20 0.02 -5.03 -9.45
N ALA A 21 -1.02 -4.30 -9.07
CA ALA A 21 -0.88 -3.05 -8.33
C ALA A 21 -0.83 -3.32 -6.81
N TYR A 22 0.29 -2.99 -6.18
CA TYR A 22 0.49 -3.13 -4.74
C TYR A 22 0.24 -1.82 -4.00
N PHE A 23 -0.59 -1.87 -2.96
CA PHE A 23 -0.90 -0.72 -2.10
C PHE A 23 -0.59 -1.05 -0.64
N LEU A 24 -0.12 -0.06 0.12
CA LEU A 24 -0.04 -0.14 1.58
C LEU A 24 -1.28 0.50 2.19
N ALA A 25 -2.15 -0.31 2.78
CA ALA A 25 -3.37 0.18 3.43
C ALA A 25 -3.10 0.62 4.88
N CYS A 26 -3.72 1.73 5.31
CA CYS A 26 -3.70 2.18 6.70
C CYS A 26 -5.02 2.89 7.07
N LEU A 27 -5.25 3.08 8.37
CA LEU A 27 -6.34 3.94 8.84
C LEU A 27 -6.00 5.40 8.57
N LYS A 28 -7.03 6.23 8.34
CA LYS A 28 -6.84 7.67 8.10
C LYS A 28 -6.07 8.35 9.23
N SER A 29 -6.34 7.97 10.49
CA SER A 29 -5.64 8.52 11.66
C SER A 29 -4.13 8.24 11.66
N THR A 30 -3.69 7.16 11.03
CA THR A 30 -2.26 6.80 10.95
C THR A 30 -1.46 7.80 10.11
N LEU A 31 -2.10 8.56 9.22
CA LEU A 31 -1.43 9.58 8.41
C LEU A 31 -0.90 10.76 9.24
N GLU A 32 -1.47 10.98 10.44
CA GLU A 32 -1.06 12.05 11.35
C GLU A 32 0.23 11.73 12.11
N HIS A 33 0.71 10.49 12.05
CA HIS A 33 1.92 10.06 12.74
C HIS A 33 3.18 10.48 11.98
N ASP A 34 4.20 10.96 12.69
CA ASP A 34 5.50 11.34 12.11
C ASP A 34 6.15 10.19 11.33
N ALA A 35 6.05 8.96 11.84
CA ALA A 35 6.58 7.78 11.16
C ALA A 35 5.97 7.58 9.77
N THR A 36 4.65 7.80 9.63
CA THR A 36 3.96 7.67 8.35
C THR A 36 4.39 8.78 7.39
N ARG A 37 4.52 10.02 7.87
CA ARG A 37 5.05 11.13 7.05
C ARG A 37 6.47 10.86 6.57
N ALA A 38 7.34 10.36 7.44
CA ALA A 38 8.71 9.98 7.12
C ALA A 38 8.75 8.88 6.06
N LEU A 39 7.90 7.85 6.19
CA LEU A 39 7.77 6.79 5.19
C LEU A 39 7.32 7.35 3.84
N LEU A 40 6.26 8.17 3.79
CA LEU A 40 5.80 8.77 2.53
C LEU A 40 6.90 9.63 1.88
N ALA A 41 7.65 10.39 2.67
CA ALA A 41 8.77 11.19 2.18
C ALA A 41 9.87 10.30 1.58
N LEU A 42 10.27 9.22 2.28
CA LEU A 42 11.23 8.24 1.79
C LEU A 42 10.79 7.63 0.45
N LEU A 43 9.54 7.19 0.36
CA LEU A 43 8.99 6.55 -0.84
C LEU A 43 8.93 7.49 -2.04
N ARG A 44 8.91 8.81 -1.83
CA ARG A 44 8.93 9.82 -2.90
C ARG A 44 10.34 10.14 -3.41
N THR A 45 11.39 9.75 -2.69
CA THR A 45 12.77 10.08 -3.08
C THR A 45 13.14 9.43 -4.41
N ALA A 46 13.88 10.15 -5.27
CA ALA A 46 14.37 9.62 -6.53
C ALA A 46 15.18 8.33 -6.32
N ALA A 47 16.02 8.28 -5.28
CA ALA A 47 16.80 7.11 -4.92
C ALA A 47 15.92 5.86 -4.65
N TRP A 48 14.75 6.02 -4.01
CA TRP A 48 13.80 4.92 -3.84
C TRP A 48 13.17 4.51 -5.17
N GLN A 49 12.68 5.48 -5.97
CA GLN A 49 12.02 5.18 -7.25
C GLN A 49 12.98 4.46 -8.21
N GLU A 50 14.22 4.91 -8.30
CA GLU A 50 15.28 4.31 -9.11
C GLU A 50 15.60 2.89 -8.64
N ARG A 51 15.72 2.70 -7.32
CA ARG A 51 15.99 1.37 -6.76
C ARG A 51 14.85 0.40 -7.03
N LEU A 52 13.61 0.86 -6.99
CA LEU A 52 12.44 0.04 -7.32
C LEU A 52 12.37 -0.28 -8.82
N ALA A 53 12.62 0.71 -9.69
CA ALA A 53 12.64 0.53 -11.14
C ALA A 53 13.78 -0.40 -11.62
N ALA A 54 14.85 -0.54 -10.84
CA ALA A 54 15.94 -1.47 -11.13
C ALA A 54 15.58 -2.94 -10.86
N LEU A 55 14.47 -3.22 -10.15
CA LEU A 55 14.03 -4.58 -9.89
C LEU A 55 13.25 -5.12 -11.11
N PRO A 56 13.63 -6.29 -11.68
CA PRO A 56 12.90 -6.86 -12.79
C PRO A 56 11.42 -7.15 -12.45
N GLY A 57 10.52 -6.67 -13.31
CA GLY A 57 9.07 -6.81 -13.13
C GLY A 57 8.45 -5.82 -12.15
N TYR A 58 9.20 -4.81 -11.69
CA TYR A 58 8.69 -3.75 -10.83
C TYR A 58 8.74 -2.39 -11.53
N ALA A 59 7.72 -1.58 -11.26
CA ALA A 59 7.70 -0.18 -11.63
C ALA A 59 7.26 0.67 -10.44
N PRO A 60 7.88 1.83 -10.20
CA PRO A 60 7.38 2.80 -9.24
C PRO A 60 6.04 3.36 -9.72
N MET A 61 4.96 3.01 -9.02
CA MET A 61 3.62 3.54 -9.28
C MET A 61 3.17 4.37 -8.08
N GLN A 62 3.09 5.70 -8.25
CA GLN A 62 2.53 6.64 -7.25
C GLN A 62 3.10 6.45 -5.84
N SER A 63 4.37 6.02 -5.72
CA SER A 63 4.95 5.62 -4.45
C SER A 63 5.04 6.83 -3.49
N GLY A 64 4.47 6.65 -2.30
CA GLY A 64 4.37 7.71 -1.30
C GLY A 64 3.19 8.67 -1.50
N GLU A 65 2.28 8.43 -2.45
CA GLU A 65 1.01 9.15 -2.53
C GLU A 65 -0.03 8.56 -1.57
N VAL A 66 -0.89 9.41 -1.01
CA VAL A 66 -2.05 8.97 -0.22
C VAL A 66 -3.23 8.85 -1.18
N LEU A 67 -3.75 7.63 -1.33
CA LEU A 67 -4.82 7.32 -2.28
C LEU A 67 -6.10 6.93 -1.53
N SER A 68 -7.24 7.34 -2.06
CA SER A 68 -8.54 6.87 -1.56
C SER A 68 -8.78 5.43 -2.02
N MET A 69 -9.13 4.54 -1.10
CA MET A 69 -9.37 3.14 -1.41
C MET A 69 -10.51 2.94 -2.41
N SER A 70 -11.57 3.75 -2.34
CA SER A 70 -12.67 3.71 -3.32
C SER A 70 -12.27 4.18 -4.72
N ARG A 71 -11.19 4.96 -4.85
CA ARG A 71 -10.66 5.40 -6.14
C ARG A 71 -9.83 4.31 -6.81
N VAL A 72 -8.96 3.64 -6.06
CA VAL A 72 -8.03 2.64 -6.60
C VAL A 72 -8.62 1.22 -6.63
N LEU A 73 -9.61 0.95 -5.79
CA LEU A 73 -10.33 -0.32 -5.71
C LEU A 73 -11.85 -0.05 -5.79
N PRO A 74 -12.41 0.12 -7.01
CA PRO A 74 -13.82 0.52 -7.18
C PRO A 74 -14.83 -0.47 -6.58
N TRP A 75 -14.43 -1.72 -6.43
CA TRP A 75 -15.20 -2.79 -5.82
C TRP A 75 -15.15 -2.79 -4.28
N TRP A 76 -14.25 -2.01 -3.66
CA TRP A 76 -14.07 -2.00 -2.22
C TRP A 76 -15.17 -1.19 -1.50
N ARG A 77 -15.76 -1.79 -0.47
CA ARG A 77 -16.72 -1.14 0.44
C ARG A 77 -16.25 -1.31 1.89
N PHE A 78 -15.99 -0.20 2.58
CA PHE A 78 -15.61 -0.25 3.98
C PHE A 78 -16.85 -0.42 4.87
N GLY A 79 -16.99 -1.58 5.50
CA GLY A 79 -18.05 -1.86 6.47
C GLY A 79 -17.75 -1.18 7.80
N GLY A 80 -18.30 0.02 8.02
CA GLY A 80 -18.20 0.68 9.32
C GLY A 80 -19.07 -0.03 10.36
N ARG A 81 -18.46 -0.57 11.42
CA ARG A 81 -19.17 -0.73 12.69
C ARG A 81 -19.30 0.64 13.33
N ALA A 82 -20.46 1.27 13.16
CA ALA A 82 -20.86 2.43 13.94
C ALA A 82 -21.54 1.96 15.24
N GLY A 83 -21.08 2.48 16.38
CA GLY A 83 -21.86 2.54 17.63
C GLY A 83 -21.64 1.38 18.61
N GLY A 84 -20.78 1.60 19.60
CA GLY A 84 -20.63 0.76 20.78
C GLY A 84 -19.94 1.50 21.91
N HIS A 85 -20.35 2.75 22.17
CA HIS A 85 -19.98 3.47 23.38
C HIS A 85 -21.26 3.63 24.22
N GLU A 86 -21.67 2.53 24.86
CA GLU A 86 -22.71 2.56 25.87
C GLU A 86 -22.09 3.08 27.17
N SER A 87 -22.24 4.39 27.40
CA SER A 87 -21.95 5.02 28.68
C SER A 87 -22.99 4.59 29.71
N VAL A 88 -22.57 3.71 30.61
CA VAL A 88 -22.88 3.64 32.05
C VAL A 88 -24.09 4.46 32.53
N ARG A 89 -25.06 3.77 33.14
CA ARG A 89 -25.61 4.24 34.43
C ARG A 89 -25.46 3.14 35.47
N ARG A 90 -24.74 3.49 36.54
CA ARG A 90 -24.66 2.76 37.81
C ARG A 90 -25.83 3.22 38.69
N SER A 91 -26.42 2.26 39.41
CA SER A 91 -27.06 2.40 40.74
C SER A 91 -28.37 3.18 40.86
N THR A 92 -29.46 2.51 41.22
CA THR A 92 -29.96 2.37 42.61
C THR A 92 -30.96 1.21 42.65
#